data_AF-A0A344TR87-F1
#
_entry.id   AF-A0A344TR87-F1
#
_cell.length_a   1.000
_cell.length_b   1.000
_cell.length_c   1.000
_cell.angle_alpha   90.00
_cell.angle_beta   90.00
_cell.angle_gamma   90.00
#
_symmetry.space_group_name_H-M   'P 1'
#
loop_
_entity.id
_entity.type
_entity.pdbx_description
1 polymer ?
#
loop_
_entity_poly.entity_id
_entity_poly.type
_entity_poly.pdbx_seq_one_letter_code
_entity_poly.pdbx_strand_id
1 'polypeptide(L)'
;MGLREPKGRNDHPRILDYHRSVSSWLYKHRPVAPYCASFVYYVYKSAGVKVTKVPNPARAREWFLVSSRTVMTQQTLRGNRRMMAMPQKGDVVGYYFQKGLNAISHIEILERVDLEEGYLYAIGANTSGSQAYNTVNRDGDGVYYVRRSIKSFYKIANVLSP
;
A
#
# COMPACT_ATOMS: atom_id res chain seq x y z
N MET A 1 13.86 0.43 7.55
CA MET A 1 12.80 1.22 6.87
C MET A 1 13.10 2.70 7.07
N GLY A 2 12.65 3.57 6.17
CA GLY A 2 12.93 5.00 6.21
C GLY A 2 13.63 5.49 4.94
N LEU A 3 12.89 5.49 3.82
CA LEU A 3 13.26 6.32 2.66
C LEU A 3 12.58 7.66 2.87
N ARG A 4 13.32 8.76 2.80
CA ARG A 4 12.78 10.12 2.77
C ARG A 4 13.17 10.76 1.45
N GLU A 5 12.20 11.35 0.77
CA GLU A 5 12.45 12.10 -0.45
C GLU A 5 13.16 13.42 -0.12
N PRO A 6 14.30 13.74 -0.77
CA PRO A 6 15.00 14.99 -0.53
C PRO A 6 14.12 16.24 -0.75
N LYS A 7 13.26 16.23 -1.78
CA LYS A 7 12.38 17.36 -2.12
C LYS A 7 10.89 17.03 -2.08
N GLY A 8 10.50 15.80 -1.73
CA GLY A 8 9.11 15.36 -1.75
C GLY A 8 8.49 15.35 -3.16
N ARG A 9 9.28 14.99 -4.17
CA ARG A 9 8.88 15.00 -5.59
C ARG A 9 9.25 13.71 -6.29
N ASN A 10 9.18 12.59 -5.57
CA ASN A 10 9.61 11.27 -6.02
C ASN A 10 11.08 11.25 -6.49
N ASP A 11 11.95 12.00 -5.80
CA ASP A 11 13.31 12.31 -6.27
C ASP A 11 14.41 11.46 -5.61
N HIS A 12 14.05 10.54 -4.73
CA HIS A 12 15.02 9.63 -4.12
C HIS A 12 15.45 8.54 -5.13
N PRO A 13 16.77 8.31 -5.37
CA PRO A 13 17.26 7.37 -6.39
C PRO A 13 16.68 5.95 -6.29
N ARG A 14 16.46 5.45 -5.07
CA ARG A 14 15.85 4.13 -4.80
C ARG A 14 14.42 3.97 -5.35
N ILE A 15 13.69 5.06 -5.61
CA ILE A 15 12.36 4.99 -6.24
C ILE A 15 12.45 4.37 -7.65
N LEU A 16 13.57 4.61 -8.33
CA LEU A 16 13.81 4.03 -9.64
C LEU A 16 13.89 2.49 -9.61
N ASP A 17 14.43 1.92 -8.54
CA ASP A 17 14.46 0.46 -8.35
C ASP A 17 13.05 -0.12 -8.19
N TYR A 18 12.16 0.63 -7.52
CA TYR A 18 10.76 0.25 -7.39
C TYR A 18 10.06 0.23 -8.75
N HIS A 19 10.21 1.29 -9.55
CA HIS A 19 9.63 1.32 -10.89
C HIS A 19 10.21 0.24 -11.81
N ARG A 20 11.53 0.00 -11.75
CA ARG A 20 12.18 -1.05 -12.53
C ARG A 20 11.65 -2.44 -12.18
N SER A 21 11.21 -2.66 -10.94
CA SER A 21 10.64 -3.94 -10.53
C SER A 21 9.34 -4.31 -11.25
N VAL A 22 8.55 -3.30 -11.66
CA VAL A 22 7.22 -3.48 -12.29
C VAL A 22 7.22 -3.24 -13.79
N SER A 23 8.08 -2.34 -14.31
CA SER A 23 8.13 -2.01 -15.73
C SER A 23 9.42 -1.25 -16.10
N SER A 24 10.15 -1.77 -17.09
CA SER A 24 11.30 -1.09 -17.68
C SER A 24 10.90 0.20 -18.41
N TRP A 25 9.70 0.27 -18.98
CA TRP A 25 9.16 1.48 -19.61
C TRP A 25 8.87 2.58 -18.57
N LEU A 26 8.21 2.23 -17.45
CA LEU A 26 7.91 3.19 -16.40
C LEU A 26 9.20 3.80 -15.82
N TYR A 27 10.20 2.95 -15.56
CA TYR A 27 11.53 3.37 -15.12
C TYR A 27 12.19 4.36 -16.10
N LYS A 28 12.08 4.16 -17.41
CA LYS A 28 12.72 5.01 -18.44
C LYS A 28 11.97 6.31 -18.71
N HIS A 29 10.63 6.29 -18.70
CA HIS A 29 9.82 7.41 -19.21
C HIS A 29 9.04 8.18 -18.14
N ARG A 30 8.95 7.66 -16.91
CA ARG A 30 8.21 8.28 -15.81
C ARG A 30 8.96 8.13 -14.46
N PRO A 31 10.20 8.65 -14.34
CA PRO A 31 11.03 8.44 -13.14
C PRO A 31 10.47 9.07 -11.85
N VAL A 32 9.52 10.02 -11.98
CA VAL A 32 8.86 10.72 -10.86
C VAL A 32 7.40 10.30 -10.68
N ALA A 33 7.00 9.13 -11.17
CA ALA A 33 5.63 8.64 -10.99
C ALA A 33 5.35 8.24 -9.53
N PRO A 34 4.07 8.27 -9.10
CA PRO A 34 3.66 7.67 -7.84
C PRO A 34 4.16 6.23 -7.72
N TYR A 35 4.80 5.90 -6.59
CA TYR A 35 5.52 4.64 -6.44
C TYR A 35 4.96 3.72 -5.35
N CYS A 36 3.80 4.02 -4.75
CA CYS A 36 3.21 3.18 -3.71
C CYS A 36 3.05 1.71 -4.16
N ALA A 37 2.42 1.48 -5.31
CA ALA A 37 2.21 0.13 -5.83
C ALA A 37 3.49 -0.52 -6.38
N SER A 38 4.38 0.28 -6.99
CA SER A 38 5.70 -0.18 -7.43
C SER A 38 6.55 -0.67 -6.25
N PHE A 39 6.50 0.05 -5.12
CA PHE A 39 7.17 -0.33 -3.88
C PHE A 39 6.61 -1.63 -3.31
N VAL A 40 5.29 -1.77 -3.23
CA VAL A 40 4.66 -3.01 -2.74
C VAL A 40 5.14 -4.22 -3.54
N TYR A 41 5.13 -4.13 -4.87
CA TYR A 41 5.65 -5.19 -5.73
C TYR A 41 7.14 -5.46 -5.50
N TYR A 42 7.95 -4.40 -5.42
CA TYR A 42 9.39 -4.51 -5.14
C TYR A 42 9.67 -5.24 -3.84
N VAL A 43 8.93 -4.95 -2.76
CA VAL A 43 9.10 -5.60 -1.46
C VAL A 43 8.80 -7.09 -1.55
N TYR A 44 7.67 -7.49 -2.15
CA TYR A 44 7.36 -8.92 -2.30
C TYR A 44 8.40 -9.64 -3.16
N LYS A 45 8.79 -9.04 -4.29
CA LYS A 45 9.81 -9.60 -5.17
C LYS A 45 11.15 -9.77 -4.44
N SER A 46 11.57 -8.77 -3.68
CA SER A 46 12.82 -8.80 -2.91
C SER A 46 12.78 -9.81 -1.77
N ALA A 47 11.60 -10.06 -1.20
CA ALA A 47 11.38 -11.08 -0.17
C ALA A 47 11.23 -12.50 -0.75
N GLY A 48 11.29 -12.68 -2.07
CA GLY A 48 11.07 -13.99 -2.72
C GLY A 48 9.61 -14.48 -2.64
N VAL A 49 8.66 -13.61 -2.30
CA VAL A 49 7.26 -13.95 -2.13
C VAL A 49 6.53 -13.84 -3.47
N LYS A 50 5.81 -14.90 -3.85
CA LYS A 50 5.00 -14.90 -5.06
C LYS A 50 3.71 -14.15 -4.81
N VAL A 51 3.48 -13.08 -5.57
CA VAL A 51 2.19 -12.39 -5.60
C VAL A 51 1.30 -13.00 -6.67
N THR A 52 -0.01 -13.03 -6.40
CA THR A 52 -1.03 -13.36 -7.40
C THR A 52 -0.87 -12.48 -8.64
N LYS A 53 -1.34 -12.95 -9.80
CA LYS A 53 -1.22 -12.21 -11.06
C LYS A 53 -1.96 -10.87 -10.96
N VAL A 54 -1.20 -9.77 -10.85
CA VAL A 54 -1.69 -8.39 -10.95
C VAL A 54 -1.42 -7.89 -12.38
N PRO A 55 -2.44 -7.54 -13.19
CA PRO A 55 -2.26 -7.17 -14.60
C PRO A 55 -1.27 -6.01 -14.80
N ASN A 56 -1.35 -5.00 -13.95
CA ASN A 56 -0.37 -3.92 -13.90
C ASN A 56 0.00 -3.61 -12.43
N PRO A 57 1.09 -4.19 -11.90
CA PRO A 57 1.46 -4.03 -10.49
C PRO A 57 1.87 -2.59 -10.13
N ALA A 58 2.10 -1.71 -11.11
CA ALA A 58 2.36 -0.29 -10.86
C ALA A 58 1.09 0.52 -10.53
N ARG A 59 -0.12 -0.05 -10.70
CA ARG A 59 -1.41 0.64 -10.48
C ARG A 59 -2.13 0.07 -9.27
N ALA A 60 -2.38 0.93 -8.27
CA ALA A 60 -3.03 0.60 -7.00
C ALA A 60 -4.31 -0.26 -7.15
N ARG A 61 -5.27 0.17 -7.97
CA ARG A 61 -6.55 -0.54 -8.18
C ARG A 61 -6.43 -1.97 -8.69
N GLU A 62 -5.37 -2.28 -9.45
CA GLU A 62 -5.23 -3.58 -10.13
C GLU A 62 -4.98 -4.71 -9.13
N TRP A 63 -4.49 -4.38 -7.93
CA TRP A 63 -4.28 -5.32 -6.82
C TRP A 63 -5.56 -5.86 -6.19
N PHE A 64 -6.73 -5.30 -6.55
CA PHE A 64 -8.01 -5.59 -5.92
C PHE A 64 -9.09 -6.13 -6.88
N LEU A 65 -8.70 -6.47 -8.12
CA LEU A 65 -9.62 -6.93 -9.17
C LEU A 65 -10.18 -8.35 -8.92
N VAL A 66 -9.45 -9.20 -8.20
CA VAL A 66 -9.90 -10.57 -7.90
C VAL A 66 -10.74 -10.56 -6.63
N SER A 67 -12.06 -10.62 -6.77
CA SER A 67 -12.99 -10.49 -5.64
C SER A 67 -12.82 -11.58 -4.58
N SER A 68 -12.53 -12.82 -4.98
CA SER A 68 -12.28 -13.96 -4.07
C SER A 68 -11.04 -13.81 -3.18
N ARG A 69 -10.18 -12.83 -3.47
CA ARG A 69 -9.00 -12.48 -2.66
C ARG A 69 -9.27 -11.35 -1.67
N THR A 70 -10.48 -10.79 -1.67
CA THR A 70 -10.89 -9.74 -0.73
C THR A 70 -11.01 -10.33 0.66
N VAL A 71 -10.25 -9.81 1.61
CA VAL A 71 -10.30 -10.24 3.01
C VAL A 71 -11.23 -9.36 3.81
N MET A 72 -11.16 -8.04 3.63
CA MET A 72 -11.94 -7.07 4.40
C MET A 72 -12.32 -5.85 3.55
N THR A 73 -13.47 -5.25 3.83
CA THR A 73 -13.96 -3.98 3.25
C THR A 73 -14.53 -3.07 4.34
N GLN A 74 -14.82 -1.80 4.01
CA GLN A 74 -15.62 -0.94 4.90
C GLN A 74 -16.99 -1.54 5.25
N GLN A 75 -17.60 -2.29 4.32
CA GLN A 75 -18.90 -2.92 4.56
C GLN A 75 -18.80 -4.05 5.59
N THR A 76 -17.73 -4.85 5.54
CA THR A 76 -17.54 -5.93 6.52
C THR A 76 -17.33 -5.40 7.94
N LEU A 77 -16.76 -4.19 8.11
CA LEU A 77 -16.62 -3.55 9.42
C LEU A 77 -17.96 -3.15 10.06
N ARG A 78 -18.96 -2.87 9.23
CA ARG A 78 -20.33 -2.51 9.65
C ARG A 78 -21.21 -3.74 9.88
N GLY A 79 -20.82 -4.89 9.32
CA GLY A 79 -21.51 -6.16 9.47
C GLY A 79 -21.18 -6.89 10.77
N ASN A 80 -21.57 -8.16 10.84
CA ASN A 80 -21.25 -9.01 11.99
C ASN A 80 -19.74 -9.31 12.05
N ARG A 81 -19.03 -8.61 12.94
CA ARG A 81 -17.59 -8.73 13.13
C ARG A 81 -17.13 -10.14 13.52
N ARG A 82 -17.99 -10.99 14.11
CA ARG A 82 -17.62 -12.37 14.48
C ARG A 82 -17.45 -13.30 13.27
N MET A 83 -18.03 -12.93 12.13
CA MET A 83 -17.99 -13.70 10.88
C MET A 83 -16.95 -13.16 9.90
N MET A 84 -16.18 -12.13 10.29
CA MET A 84 -15.24 -11.48 9.38
C MET A 84 -13.93 -12.27 9.32
N ALA A 85 -13.39 -12.45 8.11
CA ALA A 85 -12.03 -12.93 7.95
C ALA A 85 -11.06 -11.84 8.45
N MET A 86 -10.14 -12.21 9.33
CA MET A 86 -9.12 -11.28 9.82
C MET A 86 -7.97 -11.19 8.83
N PRO A 87 -7.62 -9.96 8.38
CA PRO A 87 -6.43 -9.71 7.58
C PRO A 87 -5.15 -10.18 8.26
N GLN A 88 -4.22 -10.63 7.45
CA GLN A 88 -2.93 -11.13 7.90
C GLN A 88 -1.81 -10.15 7.53
N LYS A 89 -0.71 -10.22 8.29
CA LYS A 89 0.51 -9.50 7.95
C LYS A 89 0.94 -9.88 6.52
N GLY A 90 1.21 -8.86 5.70
CA GLY A 90 1.56 -9.04 4.29
C GLY A 90 0.36 -9.00 3.34
N ASP A 91 -0.88 -8.88 3.81
CA ASP A 91 -2.00 -8.47 2.95
C ASP A 91 -1.78 -7.02 2.45
N VAL A 92 -2.50 -6.62 1.39
CA VAL A 92 -2.43 -5.25 0.84
C VAL A 92 -3.68 -4.47 1.22
N VAL A 93 -3.47 -3.28 1.78
CA VAL A 93 -4.53 -2.32 2.11
C VAL A 93 -4.63 -1.29 0.99
N GLY A 94 -5.85 -1.00 0.54
CA GLY A 94 -6.14 -0.03 -0.50
C GLY A 94 -7.02 1.10 0.00
N TYR A 95 -6.75 2.31 -0.48
CA TYR A 95 -7.39 3.55 -0.05
C TYR A 95 -7.85 4.42 -1.22
N TYR A 96 -8.85 5.26 -0.95
CA TYR A 96 -9.27 6.35 -1.83
C TYR A 96 -8.61 7.64 -1.32
N PHE A 97 -7.52 8.06 -1.95
CA PHE A 97 -6.78 9.28 -1.54
C PHE A 97 -7.07 10.47 -2.46
N GLN A 98 -7.41 10.21 -3.72
CA GLN A 98 -7.72 11.26 -4.67
C GLN A 98 -9.21 11.61 -4.63
N LYS A 99 -9.53 12.81 -4.12
CA LYS A 99 -10.90 13.34 -4.12
C LYS A 99 -11.44 13.39 -5.55
N GLY A 100 -12.65 12.85 -5.77
CA GLY A 100 -13.28 12.78 -7.09
C GLY A 100 -12.94 11.54 -7.92
N LEU A 101 -11.97 10.72 -7.50
CA LEU A 101 -11.73 9.40 -8.05
C LEU A 101 -12.43 8.33 -7.21
N ASN A 102 -13.43 7.67 -7.79
CA ASN A 102 -14.10 6.50 -7.20
C ASN A 102 -13.27 5.23 -7.41
N ALA A 103 -11.97 5.27 -7.12
CA ALA A 103 -11.06 4.16 -7.34
C ALA A 103 -9.92 4.14 -6.31
N ILE A 104 -9.40 2.94 -6.04
CA ILE A 104 -8.25 2.74 -5.16
C ILE A 104 -7.03 3.39 -5.82
N SER A 105 -6.55 4.48 -5.21
CA SER A 105 -5.45 5.31 -5.73
C SER A 105 -4.16 5.16 -4.92
N HIS A 106 -4.22 4.55 -3.73
CA HIS A 106 -3.09 4.34 -2.84
C HIS A 106 -3.14 2.95 -2.20
N ILE A 107 -1.98 2.33 -1.99
CA ILE A 107 -1.86 1.02 -1.36
C ILE A 107 -0.66 0.92 -0.42
N GLU A 108 -0.77 0.05 0.58
CA GLU A 108 0.24 -0.18 1.62
C GLU A 108 0.30 -1.66 2.00
N ILE A 109 1.43 -2.13 2.53
CA ILE A 109 1.58 -3.50 3.03
C ILE A 109 1.06 -3.54 4.46
N LEU A 110 0.04 -4.35 4.74
CA LEU A 110 -0.53 -4.50 6.06
C LEU A 110 0.47 -5.17 6.99
N GLU A 111 0.59 -4.64 8.20
CA GLU A 111 1.31 -5.29 9.29
C GLU A 111 0.35 -5.87 10.32
N ARG A 112 -0.62 -5.08 10.80
CA ARG A 112 -1.69 -5.55 11.70
C ARG A 112 -2.93 -4.65 11.66
N VAL A 113 -4.05 -5.20 12.15
CA VAL A 113 -5.30 -4.46 12.39
C VAL A 113 -5.63 -4.53 13.87
N ASP A 114 -6.06 -3.41 14.42
CA ASP A 114 -6.54 -3.22 15.79
C ASP A 114 -7.99 -2.72 15.74
N LEU A 115 -8.93 -3.66 15.86
CA LEU A 115 -10.35 -3.34 15.73
C LEU A 115 -10.94 -2.68 16.98
N GLU A 116 -10.29 -2.86 18.13
CA GLU A 116 -10.69 -2.27 19.41
C GLU A 116 -10.33 -0.79 19.44
N GLU A 117 -9.06 -0.48 19.16
CA GLU A 117 -8.58 0.90 19.09
C GLU A 117 -8.97 1.61 17.78
N GLY A 118 -9.47 0.87 16.80
CA GLY A 118 -9.93 1.42 15.53
C GLY A 118 -8.80 1.88 14.61
N TYR A 119 -7.65 1.21 14.66
CA TYR A 119 -6.49 1.50 13.81
C TYR A 119 -6.02 0.29 13.01
N LEU A 120 -5.31 0.56 11.93
CA LEU A 120 -4.47 -0.41 11.25
C LEU A 120 -3.06 0.16 11.13
N TYR A 121 -2.09 -0.74 11.00
CA TYR A 121 -0.68 -0.42 10.90
C TYR A 121 -0.13 -1.05 9.63
N ALA A 122 0.63 -0.27 8.87
CA ALA A 122 1.07 -0.66 7.54
C ALA A 122 2.42 -0.04 7.20
N ILE A 123 3.05 -0.56 6.15
CA ILE A 123 4.24 0.03 5.53
C ILE A 123 3.77 0.70 4.24
N GLY A 124 3.79 2.03 4.23
CA GLY A 124 3.36 2.84 3.10
C GLY A 124 4.53 3.56 2.44
N ALA A 125 4.56 3.54 1.11
CA ALA A 125 5.48 4.29 0.27
C ALA A 125 4.75 5.42 -0.45
N ASN A 126 5.45 6.47 -0.87
CA ASN A 126 4.83 7.66 -1.46
C ASN A 126 3.76 8.25 -0.53
N THR A 127 4.11 8.34 0.76
CA THR A 127 3.24 8.87 1.80
C THR A 127 3.99 9.86 2.67
N SER A 128 3.25 10.84 3.19
CA SER A 128 3.82 11.88 4.04
C SER A 128 4.32 11.33 5.36
N GLY A 129 5.49 11.81 5.79
CA GLY A 129 6.04 11.56 7.11
C GLY A 129 5.10 11.97 8.25
N SER A 130 4.12 12.87 8.02
CA SER A 130 3.07 13.21 8.98
C SER A 130 2.23 12.01 9.41
N GLN A 131 2.15 10.97 8.57
CA GLN A 131 1.40 9.75 8.79
C GLN A 131 2.22 8.65 9.49
N ALA A 132 3.52 8.89 9.66
CA ALA A 132 4.43 7.91 10.21
C ALA A 132 4.25 7.76 11.73
N TYR A 133 4.11 6.51 12.16
CA TYR A 133 3.85 6.17 13.56
C TYR A 133 5.10 6.23 14.42
N ASN A 134 6.25 5.84 13.88
CA ASN A 134 7.48 5.56 14.62
C ASN A 134 8.67 6.46 14.26
N THR A 135 8.44 7.63 13.66
CA THR A 135 9.50 8.60 13.34
C THR A 135 9.28 9.94 14.04
N VAL A 136 10.38 10.53 14.48
CA VAL A 136 10.44 11.87 15.08
C VAL A 136 10.42 12.95 13.99
N ASN A 137 11.01 12.67 12.82
CA ASN A 137 10.97 13.56 11.66
C ASN A 137 9.83 13.16 10.72
N ARG A 138 8.83 14.03 10.62
CA ARG A 138 7.57 13.83 9.90
C ARG A 138 7.48 14.65 8.60
N ASP A 139 8.59 15.24 8.15
CA ASP A 139 8.62 16.10 6.98
C ASP A 139 8.95 15.35 5.70
N GLY A 140 8.22 15.68 4.63
CA GLY A 140 8.40 15.12 3.29
C GLY A 140 7.73 13.77 3.09
N ASP A 141 7.71 13.32 1.83
CA ASP A 141 7.15 12.02 1.43
C ASP A 141 8.24 10.93 1.42
N GLY A 142 7.81 9.68 1.51
CA GLY A 142 8.75 8.58 1.67
C GLY A 142 8.12 7.22 1.93
N VAL A 143 8.95 6.33 2.50
CA VAL A 143 8.56 4.99 2.96
C VAL A 143 8.55 4.96 4.48
N TYR A 144 7.37 4.81 5.05
CA TYR A 144 7.13 4.90 6.48
C TYR A 144 6.29 3.74 7.01
N TYR A 145 6.51 3.41 8.29
CA TYR A 145 5.55 2.63 9.05
C TYR A 145 4.47 3.58 9.56
N VAL A 146 3.23 3.37 9.14
CA VAL A 146 2.10 4.29 9.32
C VAL A 146 1.01 3.68 10.19
N ARG A 147 0.31 4.55 10.93
CA ARG A 147 -0.93 4.21 11.65
C ARG A 147 -2.09 4.92 10.96
N ARG A 148 -3.09 4.17 10.51
CA ARG A 148 -4.26 4.67 9.80
C ARG A 148 -5.53 4.34 10.57
N SER A 149 -6.52 5.22 10.57
CA SER A 149 -7.84 4.86 11.10
C SER A 149 -8.45 3.74 10.26
N ILE A 150 -9.11 2.75 10.88
CA ILE A 150 -9.84 1.70 10.15
C ILE A 150 -10.95 2.26 9.28
N LYS A 151 -11.41 3.50 9.50
CA LYS A 151 -12.42 4.16 8.64
C LYS A 151 -11.83 4.65 7.31
N SER A 152 -10.51 4.74 7.20
CA SER A 152 -9.84 5.32 6.02
C SER A 152 -9.56 4.31 4.91
N PHE A 153 -9.38 3.03 5.22
CA PHE A 153 -9.15 2.03 4.18
C PHE A 153 -10.43 1.75 3.41
N TYR A 154 -10.30 1.40 2.14
CA TYR A 154 -11.44 0.98 1.33
C TYR A 154 -11.58 -0.54 1.29
N LYS A 155 -10.47 -1.23 1.02
CA LYS A 155 -10.43 -2.69 0.84
C LYS A 155 -9.08 -3.27 1.28
N ILE A 156 -9.09 -4.50 1.80
CA ILE A 156 -7.90 -5.30 2.11
C ILE A 156 -7.96 -6.61 1.31
N ALA A 157 -6.86 -6.99 0.69
CA ALA A 157 -6.77 -8.19 -0.14
C ALA A 157 -5.56 -9.05 0.22
N ASN A 158 -5.78 -10.37 0.17
CA ASN A 158 -4.72 -11.35 0.21
C ASN A 158 -4.13 -11.49 -1.20
N VAL A 159 -2.91 -11.00 -1.38
CA VAL A 159 -2.25 -10.94 -2.70
C VAL A 159 -1.17 -12.00 -2.86
N LEU A 160 -1.04 -12.90 -1.89
CA LEU A 160 -0.03 -13.94 -1.87
C LEU A 160 -0.52 -15.16 -2.63
N SER A 161 0.34 -15.74 -3.46
CA SER A 161 0.09 -17.05 -4.07
C SER A 161 0.57 -18.14 -3.13
N PRO A 162 -0.12 -19.30 -3.08
CA PRO A 162 0.39 -20.50 -2.43
C PRO A 162 1.77 -20.92 -2.96
#